data_AF-A0A354HSH1-F1
#
_entry.id   AF-A0A354HSH1-F1
#
_cell.length_a   1.000
_cell.length_b   1.000
_cell.length_c   1.000
_cell.angle_alpha   90.00
_cell.angle_beta   90.00
_cell.angle_gamma   90.00
#
_symmetry.space_group_name_H-M   'P 1'
#
loop_
_entity.id
_entity.type
_entity.pdbx_description
1 polymer ?
#
loop_
_entity_poly.entity_id
_entity_poly.type
_entity_poly.pdbx_seq_one_letter_code
_entity_poly.pdbx_strand_id
1 'polypeptide(L)'
;AQLIYKAMAYQIAKEIGAMATALSGQVRAIAITGGLAYSTMLTDWIKDDVRFIAPVLVYPGEDELLALAQGCLRVIKGEEQSREYV
;
A
#
# COMPACT_ATOMS: atom_id res chain seq x y z
N ALA A 1 11.54 -5.78 22.57
CA ALA A 1 10.76 -5.95 21.32
C ALA A 1 10.51 -4.63 20.58
N GLN A 2 10.17 -3.53 21.26
CA GLN A 2 9.82 -2.25 20.62
C GLN A 2 10.85 -1.72 19.61
N LEU A 3 12.15 -1.83 19.91
CA LEU A 3 13.22 -1.38 19.01
C LEU A 3 13.11 -2.04 17.62
N ILE A 4 12.88 -3.35 17.55
CA ILE A 4 12.79 -4.10 16.30
C ILE A 4 11.51 -3.73 15.53
N TYR A 5 10.37 -3.64 16.24
CA TYR A 5 9.11 -3.29 15.59
C TYR A 5 9.11 -1.84 15.07
N LYS A 6 9.74 -0.92 15.79
CA LYS A 6 9.94 0.45 15.33
C LYS A 6 10.95 0.54 14.17
N ALA A 7 11.98 -0.31 14.17
CA ALA A 7 12.90 -0.42 13.03
C ALA A 7 12.18 -0.91 11.75
N MET A 8 11.19 -1.81 11.89
CA MET A 8 10.33 -2.22 10.78
C MET A 8 9.52 -1.03 10.23
N ALA A 9 8.89 -0.23 11.10
CA ALA A 9 8.18 0.99 10.71
C ALA A 9 9.10 1.95 9.95
N TYR A 10 10.31 2.18 10.46
CA TYR A 10 11.33 3.05 9.86
C TYR A 10 11.74 2.57 8.46
N GLN A 11 11.93 1.26 8.28
CA GLN A 11 12.27 0.69 6.97
C GLN A 11 11.12 0.86 5.98
N ILE A 12 9.87 0.62 6.39
CA ILE A 12 8.69 0.87 5.55
C ILE A 12 8.62 2.35 5.15
N ALA A 13 8.83 3.26 6.09
CA ALA A 13 8.83 4.71 5.82
C ALA A 13 9.92 5.12 4.81
N LYS A 14 11.12 4.54 4.90
CA LYS A 14 12.19 4.77 3.93
C LYS A 14 11.83 4.31 2.52
N GLU A 15 11.22 3.14 2.38
CA GLU A 15 10.77 2.64 1.06
C GLU A 15 9.68 3.54 0.46
N ILE A 16 8.75 4.04 1.29
CA ILE A 16 7.77 5.05 0.86
C ILE A 16 8.48 6.32 0.35
N GLY A 17 9.50 6.81 1.08
CA GLY A 17 10.31 7.95 0.66
C GLY A 17 11.09 7.70 -0.64
N ALA A 18 11.61 6.49 -0.85
CA ALA A 18 12.27 6.11 -2.09
C ALA A 18 11.28 6.17 -3.28
N MET A 19 10.06 5.66 -3.10
CA MET A 19 9.02 5.71 -4.13
C MET A 19 8.52 7.13 -4.42
N ALA A 20 8.57 8.04 -3.44
CA ALA A 20 8.27 9.45 -3.69
C ALA A 20 9.24 10.04 -4.72
N THR A 21 10.52 9.65 -4.69
CA THR A 21 11.50 10.07 -5.69
C THR A 21 11.20 9.49 -7.08
N ALA A 22 10.77 8.23 -7.15
CA ALA A 22 10.34 7.59 -8.41
C ALA A 22 9.17 8.34 -9.08
N LEU A 23 8.31 8.98 -8.27
CA LEU A 23 7.21 9.82 -8.74
C LEU A 23 7.58 11.30 -8.87
N SER A 24 8.87 11.65 -8.82
CA SER A 24 9.36 13.05 -8.86
C SER A 24 8.68 13.95 -7.82
N GLY A 25 8.38 13.40 -6.64
CA GLY A 25 7.67 14.08 -5.55
C GLY A 25 6.18 14.33 -5.81
N GLN A 26 5.62 13.95 -6.96
CA GLN A 26 4.22 14.18 -7.32
C GLN A 26 3.32 13.08 -6.72
N VAL A 27 3.33 12.98 -5.40
CA VAL A 27 2.57 11.97 -4.65
C VAL A 27 1.24 12.57 -4.21
N ARG A 28 0.13 12.02 -4.71
CA ARG A 28 -1.22 12.45 -4.30
C ARG A 28 -1.60 11.95 -2.91
N ALA A 29 -1.27 10.69 -2.62
CA ALA A 29 -1.58 10.02 -1.36
C ALA A 29 -0.66 8.81 -1.17
N ILE A 30 -0.51 8.40 0.08
CA ILE A 30 0.17 7.17 0.48
C ILE A 30 -0.89 6.24 1.05
N ALA A 31 -1.06 5.06 0.45
CA ALA A 31 -2.00 4.05 0.93
C ALA A 31 -1.27 2.97 1.74
N ILE A 32 -1.71 2.70 2.96
CA ILE A 32 -1.22 1.60 3.80
C ILE A 32 -2.32 0.56 3.88
N THR A 33 -2.05 -0.64 3.37
CA THR A 33 -2.98 -1.78 3.30
C THR A 33 -2.31 -3.06 3.83
N GLY A 34 -3.01 -4.20 3.75
CA GLY A 34 -2.53 -5.50 4.19
C GLY A 34 -2.82 -5.78 5.66
N GLY A 35 -2.53 -7.01 6.11
CA GLY A 35 -2.83 -7.44 7.48
C GLY A 35 -2.16 -6.58 8.58
N LEU A 36 -0.98 -6.01 8.32
CA LEU A 36 -0.27 -5.17 9.28
C LEU A 36 -0.92 -3.79 9.50
N ALA A 37 -1.78 -3.35 8.59
CA ALA A 37 -2.46 -2.06 8.68
C ALA A 37 -3.51 -2.01 9.79
N TYR A 38 -3.93 -3.16 10.36
CA TYR A 38 -4.74 -3.21 11.59
C TYR A 38 -3.99 -2.72 12.83
N SER A 39 -2.65 -2.74 12.83
CA SER A 39 -1.83 -2.24 13.93
C SER A 39 -1.74 -0.72 13.87
N THR A 40 -2.57 -0.02 14.65
CA THR A 40 -2.54 1.45 14.74
C THR A 40 -1.17 1.96 15.19
N MET A 41 -0.52 1.27 16.12
CA MET A 41 0.82 1.63 16.58
C MET A 41 1.85 1.63 15.45
N LEU A 42 1.80 0.64 14.56
CA LEU A 42 2.71 0.57 13.41
C LEU A 42 2.38 1.64 12.37
N THR A 43 1.09 1.76 12.02
CA THR A 43 0.65 2.70 10.99
C THR A 43 0.86 4.15 11.43
N ASP A 44 0.74 4.46 12.72
CA ASP A 44 1.03 5.79 13.26
C ASP A 44 2.52 6.13 13.18
N TRP A 45 3.43 5.20 13.52
CA TRP A 45 4.88 5.45 13.36
C TRP A 45 5.26 5.68 11.90
N ILE A 46 4.73 4.87 10.97
CA ILE A 46 4.98 5.06 9.54
C ILE A 46 4.44 6.43 9.10
N LYS A 47 3.20 6.75 9.50
CA LYS A 47 2.52 8.00 9.16
C LYS A 47 3.28 9.23 9.66
N ASP A 48 3.81 9.19 10.88
CA ASP A 48 4.61 10.26 11.45
C ASP A 48 5.83 10.58 10.58
N ASP A 49 6.48 9.55 10.05
CA ASP A 49 7.69 9.68 9.23
C ASP A 49 7.40 10.13 7.79
N VAL A 50 6.23 9.79 7.21
CA VAL A 50 5.97 10.01 5.77
C VAL A 50 4.91 11.07 5.44
N ARG A 51 4.14 11.56 6.41
CA ARG A 51 3.03 12.52 6.15
C ARG A 51 3.47 13.85 5.53
N PHE A 52 4.77 14.18 5.58
CA PHE A 52 5.30 15.37 4.93
C PHE A 52 5.31 15.25 3.40
N ILE A 53 5.25 14.03 2.88
CA ILE A 53 5.23 13.73 1.45
C ILE A 53 3.81 13.91 0.89
N ALA A 54 2.81 13.29 1.51
CA ALA A 54 1.42 13.32 1.07
C ALA A 54 0.46 12.84 2.19
N PRO A 55 -0.87 13.04 2.05
CA PRO A 55 -1.86 12.45 2.95
C PRO A 55 -1.75 10.92 3.00
N VAL A 56 -1.76 10.36 4.22
CA VAL A 56 -1.70 8.92 4.46
C VAL A 56 -3.10 8.36 4.69
N LEU A 57 -3.49 7.40 3.88
CA LEU A 57 -4.78 6.71 3.92
C LEU A 57 -4.55 5.26 4.36
N VAL A 58 -5.28 4.79 5.37
CA VAL A 58 -5.12 3.44 5.91
C VAL A 58 -6.36 2.62 5.55
N TYR A 59 -6.14 1.50 4.86
CA TYR A 59 -7.17 0.56 4.42
C TYR A 59 -6.80 -0.84 4.93
N PRO A 60 -7.17 -1.21 6.16
CA PRO A 60 -6.76 -2.48 6.74
C PRO A 60 -7.33 -3.69 6.00
N GLY A 61 -6.53 -4.75 5.91
CA GLY A 61 -6.95 -6.02 5.31
C GLY A 61 -6.75 -6.09 3.80
N GLU A 62 -7.31 -7.15 3.22
CA GLU A 62 -7.14 -7.54 1.83
C GLU A 62 -8.46 -8.15 1.34
N ASP A 63 -8.83 -7.89 0.09
CA ASP A 63 -10.05 -8.42 -0.55
C ASP A 63 -9.68 -9.30 -1.76
N GLU A 64 -8.72 -10.22 -1.57
CA GLU A 64 -8.09 -10.97 -2.67
C GLU A 64 -9.09 -11.78 -3.50
N LEU A 65 -9.99 -12.54 -2.84
CA LEU A 65 -10.98 -13.37 -3.54
C LEU A 65 -11.97 -12.52 -4.35
N LEU A 66 -12.35 -11.35 -3.82
CA LEU A 66 -13.22 -10.42 -4.53
C LEU A 66 -12.48 -9.77 -5.70
N ALA A 67 -11.24 -9.34 -5.51
CA ALA A 67 -10.40 -8.77 -6.56
C ALA A 67 -10.19 -9.77 -7.72
N LEU A 68 -9.98 -11.05 -7.40
CA LEU A 68 -9.87 -12.13 -8.38
C LEU A 68 -11.18 -12.32 -9.15
N ALA A 69 -12.31 -12.43 -8.45
CA ALA A 69 -13.62 -12.57 -9.07
C ALA A 69 -13.97 -11.37 -9.97
N GLN A 70 -13.65 -10.15 -9.52
CA GLN A 70 -13.84 -8.92 -10.29
C GLN A 70 -12.94 -8.88 -11.53
N GLY A 71 -11.69 -9.32 -11.42
CA GLY A 71 -10.79 -9.44 -12.58
C GLY A 71 -11.36 -10.37 -13.65
N CYS A 72 -11.83 -11.55 -13.25
CA CYS A 72 -12.48 -12.50 -14.15
C CYS A 72 -13.75 -11.90 -14.79
N LEU A 73 -14.58 -11.23 -13.99
CA LEU A 73 -15.82 -10.62 -14.46
C LEU A 73 -15.57 -9.54 -15.54
N ARG A 74 -14.52 -8.73 -15.40
CA ARG A 74 -14.15 -7.71 -16.41
C ARG A 74 -13.81 -8.36 -17.76
N VAL A 75 -13.12 -9.49 -17.75
CA VAL A 75 -12.82 -10.26 -18.98
C VAL A 75 -14.10 -10.82 -19.60
N ILE A 76 -14.97 -11.45 -18.79
CA ILE A 76 -16.25 -12.02 -19.26
C ILE A 76 -17.15 -10.94 -19.89
N LYS A 77 -17.12 -9.71 -19.35
CA LYS A 77 -17.89 -8.57 -19.86
C LYS A 77 -17.25 -7.85 -21.05
N GLY A 78 -16.02 -8.19 -21.43
CA GLY A 78 -15.27 -7.48 -22.47
C GLY A 78 -14.75 -6.10 -22.07
N GLU A 79 -14.72 -5.79 -20.76
CA GLU A 79 -14.15 -4.55 -20.21
C GLU A 79 -12.62 -4.60 -20.15
N GLU A 80 -12.04 -5.81 -20.13
CA GLU A 80 -10.59 -6.05 -20.11
C GLU A 80 -10.25 -7.25 -21.01
N GLN A 81 -9.13 -7.19 -21.74
CA GLN A 81 -8.64 -8.34 -22.53
C GLN A 81 -7.80 -9.27 -21.65
N SER A 82 -8.08 -10.58 -21.71
CA SER A 82 -7.24 -11.60 -21.09
C SER A 82 -5.84 -11.59 -21.69
N ARG A 83 -4.82 -11.77 -20.85
CA ARG A 83 -3.43 -11.88 -21.29
C ARG A 83 -3.00 -13.34 -21.34
N GLU A 84 -2.16 -13.68 -22.31
CA GLU A 84 -1.45 -14.95 -22.34
C GLU A 84 -0.17 -14.84 -21.49
N TYR A 85 0.09 -15.87 -20.70
CA TYR A 85 1.33 -15.96 -19.92
C TYR A 85 2.50 -16.29 -20.85
N VAL A 86 3.52 -15.43 -20.87
CA VAL A 86 4.75 -15.57 -21.68
C VAL A 86 5.92 -15.94 -20.79
#